data_AF-A0A0C2FML1-F1
#
_entry.id   AF-A0A0C2FML1-F1
#
_cell.length_a   1.000
_cell.length_b   1.000
_cell.length_c   1.000
_cell.angle_alpha   90.00
_cell.angle_beta   90.00
_cell.angle_gamma   90.00
#
_symmetry.space_group_name_H-M   'P 1'
#
loop_
_entity.id
_entity.type
_entity.pdbx_description
1 polymer ?
#
loop_
_entity_poly.entity_id
_entity_poly.type
_entity_poly.pdbx_seq_one_letter_code
_entity_poly.pdbx_strand_id
1 'polypeptide(L)'
;MRGFIYFLVIAYCFLGVSIVADRFMSSIEVITSMERKIIVKRPGLDPMEVNVRIWNDTVSNLTLMALGSSAPEILLSIIEIIAKKFEAGDLGPNTIVGSAAFNLFMIIAICVSVIPKGEVRRQKHLDVFFVTASWSIFAYIWMYVILAVTSPGEIEIWEGLLTFAFFPLTVFTAWIADIKIIQVR
;
A
#
# COMPACT_ATOMS: atom_id res chain seq x y z
N MET A 1 38.44 4.76 12.48
CA MET A 1 38.62 4.19 11.12
C MET A 1 37.54 3.16 10.76
N ARG A 2 37.29 2.12 11.57
CA ARG A 2 36.25 1.10 11.31
C ARG A 2 34.82 1.66 11.15
N GLY A 3 34.39 2.56 12.04
CA GLY A 3 33.06 3.18 11.95
C GLY A 3 32.83 3.98 10.67
N PHE A 4 33.86 4.68 10.18
CA PHE A 4 33.78 5.42 8.91
C PHE A 4 33.62 4.48 7.71
N ILE A 5 34.34 3.35 7.71
CA ILE A 5 34.20 2.34 6.65
C ILE A 5 32.80 1.71 6.69
N TYR A 6 32.29 1.34 7.87
CA TYR A 6 30.93 0.81 8.00
C TYR A 6 29.87 1.81 7.54
N PHE A 7 30.03 3.09 7.88
CA PHE A 7 29.13 4.14 7.42
C PHE A 7 29.11 4.24 5.89
N LEU A 8 30.27 4.23 5.24
CA LEU A 8 30.35 4.29 3.77
C LEU A 8 29.73 3.05 3.10
N VAL A 9 29.97 1.86 3.65
CA VAL A 9 29.37 0.61 3.13
C VAL A 9 27.86 0.63 3.27
N ILE A 10 27.34 1.02 4.44
CA ILE A 10 25.89 1.12 4.69
C ILE A 10 25.27 2.17 3.76
N ALA A 11 25.90 3.34 3.60
CA ALA A 11 25.41 4.39 2.70
C ALA A 11 25.38 3.91 1.24
N TYR A 12 26.39 3.16 0.79
CA TYR A 12 26.42 2.57 -0.54
C TYR A 12 25.30 1.53 -0.74
N CYS A 13 25.11 0.62 0.22
CA CYS A 13 24.02 -0.36 0.18
C CYS A 13 22.64 0.32 0.19
N PHE A 14 22.46 1.35 1.03
CA PHE A 14 21.22 2.12 1.10
C PHE A 14 20.90 2.80 -0.22
N LEU A 15 21.89 3.44 -0.86
CA LEU A 15 21.72 4.04 -2.18
C LEU A 15 21.32 2.99 -3.23
N GLY A 16 21.97 1.82 -3.21
CA GLY A 16 21.63 0.72 -4.11
C GLY A 16 20.17 0.25 -3.95
N VAL A 17 19.73 0.00 -2.71
CA VAL A 17 18.34 -0.39 -2.42
C VAL A 17 17.36 0.70 -2.83
N SER A 18 17.67 1.97 -2.55
CA SER A 18 16.83 3.11 -2.93
C SER A 18 16.63 3.22 -4.44
N ILE A 19 17.68 3.01 -5.24
CA ILE A 19 17.59 3.06 -6.72
C ILE A 19 16.73 1.90 -7.24
N VAL A 20 16.89 0.71 -6.67
CA VAL A 20 16.08 -0.46 -7.08
C VAL A 20 14.61 -0.26 -6.71
N ALA A 21 14.33 0.24 -5.51
CA ALA A 21 12.97 0.54 -5.07
C ALA A 21 12.30 1.60 -5.96
N ASP A 22 13.01 2.68 -6.29
CA ASP A 22 12.52 3.73 -7.19
C ASP A 22 12.21 3.18 -8.59
N ARG A 23 13.11 2.35 -9.15
CA ARG A 23 12.90 1.74 -10.45
C ARG A 23 11.71 0.77 -10.45
N PHE A 24 11.53 0.03 -9.37
CA PHE A 24 10.40 -0.87 -9.19
C PHE A 24 9.08 -0.09 -9.11
N MET A 25 9.03 0.97 -8.32
CA MET A 25 7.86 1.84 -8.20
C MET A 25 7.50 2.52 -9.53
N SER A 26 8.49 3.04 -10.25
CA SER A 26 8.30 3.62 -11.59
C SER A 26 7.71 2.60 -12.57
N SER A 27 8.12 1.34 -12.47
CA SER A 27 7.56 0.27 -13.32
C SER A 27 6.09 -0.01 -12.99
N ILE A 28 5.72 -0.01 -11.71
CA ILE A 28 4.33 -0.14 -11.27
C ILE A 28 3.48 1.03 -11.78
N GLU A 29 3.99 2.26 -11.65
CA GLU A 29 3.28 3.46 -12.10
C GLU A 29 2.89 3.34 -13.59
N VAL A 30 3.84 2.94 -14.44
CA VAL A 30 3.60 2.72 -15.88
C VAL A 30 2.52 1.67 -16.15
N ILE A 31 2.49 0.58 -15.37
CA ILE A 31 1.45 -0.47 -15.51
C ILE A 31 0.08 0.07 -15.13
N THR A 32 0.02 0.85 -14.04
CA THR A 32 -1.24 1.39 -13.52
C THR A 32 -1.82 2.51 -14.37
N SER A 33 -0.97 3.26 -15.08
CA SER A 33 -1.38 4.36 -15.96
C SER A 33 -1.77 3.91 -17.37
N MET A 34 -1.80 2.61 -17.68
CA MET A 34 -2.16 2.13 -19.01
C MET A 34 -3.63 2.45 -19.35
N GLU A 35 -3.85 3.03 -20.53
CA GLU A 35 -5.17 3.38 -21.06
C GLU A 35 -5.58 2.46 -22.21
N ARG A 36 -6.86 2.14 -22.28
CA ARG A 36 -7.50 1.39 -23.36
C ARG A 36 -8.51 2.27 -24.07
N LYS A 37 -8.46 2.29 -25.40
CA LYS A 37 -9.48 2.95 -26.23
C LYS A 37 -10.76 2.11 -26.24
N ILE A 38 -11.87 2.70 -25.83
CA ILE A 38 -13.19 2.09 -25.96
C ILE A 38 -14.06 2.94 -26.88
N ILE A 39 -14.80 2.27 -27.77
CA ILE A 39 -15.76 2.91 -28.65
C ILE A 39 -17.12 2.88 -27.93
N VAL A 40 -17.55 4.04 -27.44
CA VAL A 40 -18.85 4.15 -26.76
C VAL A 40 -19.91 4.46 -27.82
N LYS A 41 -20.72 3.46 -28.15
CA LYS A 41 -21.89 3.63 -29.02
C LYS A 41 -23.03 4.25 -28.22
N ARG A 42 -23.40 5.50 -28.53
CA ARG A 42 -24.60 6.14 -27.98
C ARG A 42 -25.77 5.95 -28.95
N PRO A 43 -27.00 5.66 -28.48
CA PRO A 43 -28.15 5.55 -29.37
C PRO A 43 -28.39 6.90 -30.08
N GLY A 44 -28.25 6.94 -31.41
CA GLY A 44 -28.52 8.13 -32.23
C GLY A 44 -27.36 9.10 -32.46
N LEU A 45 -26.13 8.79 -32.04
CA LEU A 45 -24.93 9.61 -32.26
C LEU A 45 -23.79 8.76 -32.84
N ASP A 46 -22.86 9.41 -33.54
CA ASP A 46 -21.66 8.75 -34.06
C ASP A 46 -20.83 8.13 -32.92
N PRO A 47 -20.18 6.97 -33.15
CA PRO A 47 -19.36 6.33 -32.14
C PRO A 47 -18.21 7.25 -31.70
N MET A 48 -18.13 7.54 -30.40
CA MET A 48 -17.04 8.34 -29.84
C MET A 48 -15.96 7.42 -29.26
N GLU A 49 -14.71 7.61 -29.66
CA GLU A 49 -13.55 6.97 -29.04
C GLU A 49 -13.20 7.69 -27.74
N VAL A 50 -13.24 6.98 -26.62
CA VAL A 50 -12.82 7.48 -25.32
C VAL A 50 -11.70 6.60 -24.78
N ASN A 51 -10.60 7.22 -24.35
CA ASN A 51 -9.53 6.52 -23.64
C ASN A 51 -9.95 6.36 -22.17
N VAL A 52 -9.98 5.13 -21.67
CA VAL A 52 -10.24 4.83 -20.26
C VAL A 52 -9.05 4.09 -19.65
N ARG A 53 -8.70 4.40 -18.40
CA ARG A 53 -7.69 3.63 -17.68
C ARG A 53 -8.12 2.17 -17.53
N ILE A 54 -7.18 1.25 -17.70
CA ILE A 54 -7.44 -0.20 -17.57
C ILE A 54 -7.68 -0.55 -16.10
N TRP A 55 -6.91 0.06 -15.20
CA TRP A 55 -7.02 -0.14 -13.76
C TRP A 55 -7.96 0.89 -13.15
N ASN A 56 -8.79 0.44 -12.19
CA ASN A 56 -9.52 1.35 -11.33
C ASN A 56 -8.52 2.05 -10.39
N ASP A 57 -8.59 3.38 -10.30
CA ASP A 57 -7.63 4.19 -9.55
C ASP A 57 -7.56 3.77 -8.06
N THR A 58 -8.70 3.51 -7.43
CA THR A 58 -8.75 3.07 -6.02
C THR A 58 -8.10 1.71 -5.83
N VAL A 59 -8.43 0.73 -6.68
CA VAL A 59 -7.83 -0.62 -6.62
C VAL A 59 -6.32 -0.54 -6.88
N SER A 60 -5.90 0.22 -7.89
CA SER A 60 -4.50 0.39 -8.25
C SER A 60 -3.68 1.00 -7.11
N ASN A 61 -4.20 2.05 -6.48
CA ASN A 61 -3.55 2.73 -5.36
C ASN A 61 -3.41 1.82 -4.14
N LEU A 62 -4.50 1.12 -3.77
CA LEU A 62 -4.53 0.25 -2.58
C LEU A 62 -3.75 -1.05 -2.75
N THR A 63 -3.56 -1.52 -3.98
CA THR A 63 -2.87 -2.78 -4.27
C THR A 63 -1.48 -2.54 -4.84
N LEU A 64 -1.39 -2.28 -6.15
CA LEU A 64 -0.14 -2.26 -6.89
C LEU A 64 0.80 -1.15 -6.41
N MET A 65 0.30 0.08 -6.23
CA MET A 65 1.14 1.19 -5.77
C MET A 65 1.60 1.02 -4.32
N ALA A 66 0.69 0.67 -3.42
CA ALA A 66 1.03 0.44 -2.01
C ALA A 66 2.01 -0.74 -1.83
N LEU A 67 1.77 -1.85 -2.54
CA LEU A 67 2.67 -2.99 -2.57
C LEU A 67 4.02 -2.64 -3.19
N GLY A 68 4.01 -1.83 -4.26
CA GLY A 68 5.20 -1.29 -4.91
C GLY A 68 6.15 -0.63 -3.93
N SER A 69 5.61 0.26 -3.09
CA SER A 69 6.38 0.98 -2.07
C SER A 69 6.86 0.10 -0.91
N SER A 70 6.17 -1.00 -0.62
CA SER A 70 6.46 -1.86 0.55
C SER A 70 7.16 -3.18 0.18
N ALA A 71 7.43 -3.39 -1.11
CA ALA A 71 8.00 -4.64 -1.62
C ALA A 71 9.41 -4.94 -1.08
N PRO A 72 10.34 -3.96 -0.95
CA PRO A 72 11.63 -4.21 -0.33
C PRO A 72 11.53 -4.73 1.11
N GLU A 73 10.63 -4.14 1.92
CA GLU A 73 10.40 -4.51 3.31
C GLU A 73 9.78 -5.91 3.44
N ILE A 74 8.81 -6.22 2.58
CA ILE A 74 8.19 -7.55 2.51
C ILE A 74 9.24 -8.60 2.12
N LEU A 75 10.06 -8.32 1.11
CA LEU A 75 11.11 -9.24 0.66
C LEU A 75 12.15 -9.49 1.76
N LEU A 76 12.58 -8.43 2.45
CA LEU A 76 13.51 -8.52 3.58
C LEU A 76 12.94 -9.39 4.70
N SER A 77 11.66 -9.20 5.02
CA SER A 77 10.94 -9.97 6.05
C SER A 77 10.86 -11.46 5.67
N ILE A 78 10.58 -11.77 4.40
CA ILE A 78 10.54 -13.16 3.90
C ILE A 78 11.94 -13.81 3.99
N ILE A 79 12.98 -13.10 3.55
CA ILE A 79 14.37 -13.60 3.60
C ILE A 79 14.78 -13.87 5.05
N GLU A 80 14.43 -12.99 5.99
CA GLU A 80 14.74 -13.18 7.41
C GLU A 80 14.05 -14.41 8.00
N ILE A 81 12.75 -14.58 7.76
CA ILE A 81 11.97 -15.73 8.26
C ILE A 81 12.54 -17.05 7.72
N ILE A 82 12.88 -17.10 6.43
CA ILE A 82 13.49 -18.29 5.82
C ILE A 82 14.88 -18.57 6.44
N ALA A 83 15.70 -17.53 6.63
CA ALA A 83 17.03 -17.67 7.23
C ALA A 83 16.98 -18.13 8.69
N LYS A 84 15.93 -17.75 9.45
CA LYS A 84 15.70 -18.12 10.85
C LYS A 84 14.85 -19.37 11.03
N LYS A 85 14.74 -20.24 10.01
CA LYS A 85 13.97 -21.51 10.08
C LYS A 85 12.51 -21.33 10.50
N PHE A 86 11.84 -20.30 9.96
CA PHE A 86 10.46 -19.93 10.26
C PHE A 86 10.21 -19.34 11.65
N GLU A 87 11.26 -18.95 12.37
CA GLU A 87 11.12 -18.09 13.54
C GLU A 87 11.07 -16.62 13.11
N ALA A 88 10.10 -15.88 13.64
CA ALA A 88 9.98 -14.46 13.40
C ALA A 88 11.21 -13.75 14.01
N GLY A 89 12.01 -13.12 13.17
CA GLY A 89 13.08 -12.26 13.62
C GLY A 89 12.55 -10.89 14.05
N ASP A 90 13.36 -10.16 14.82
CA ASP A 90 13.00 -8.81 15.25
C ASP A 90 12.82 -7.83 14.08
N LEU A 91 13.42 -8.08 12.91
CA LEU A 91 13.40 -7.11 11.81
C LEU A 91 12.01 -7.02 11.18
N GLY A 92 11.36 -8.15 10.91
CA GLY A 92 10.05 -8.20 10.25
C GLY A 92 8.97 -7.37 10.94
N PRO A 93 8.54 -7.73 12.17
CA PRO A 93 7.47 -7.01 12.88
C PRO A 93 7.82 -5.54 13.15
N ASN A 94 9.05 -5.25 13.57
CA ASN A 94 9.46 -3.87 13.88
C ASN A 94 9.50 -2.98 12.64
N THR A 95 9.92 -3.52 11.48
CA THR A 95 9.93 -2.77 10.22
C THR A 95 8.51 -2.46 9.74
N ILE A 96 7.58 -3.43 9.84
CA ILE A 96 6.19 -3.25 9.42
C ILE A 96 5.49 -2.19 10.28
N VAL A 97 5.56 -2.33 11.61
CA VAL A 97 4.93 -1.39 12.55
C VAL A 97 5.58 -0.01 12.47
N GLY A 98 6.91 0.04 12.35
CA GLY A 98 7.66 1.28 12.22
C GLY A 98 7.31 2.05 10.94
N SER A 99 7.25 1.36 9.80
CA SER A 99 6.86 1.97 8.51
C SER A 99 5.42 2.49 8.53
N ALA A 100 4.48 1.72 9.10
CA ALA A 100 3.10 2.14 9.25
C ALA A 100 2.96 3.41 10.11
N ALA A 101 3.68 3.47 11.24
CA ALA A 101 3.72 4.65 12.09
C ALA A 101 4.35 5.86 11.38
N PHE A 102 5.45 5.66 10.65
CA PHE A 102 6.12 6.72 9.89
C PHE A 102 5.20 7.30 8.80
N ASN A 103 4.48 6.44 8.07
CA ASN A 103 3.53 6.86 7.05
C ASN A 103 2.37 7.66 7.65
N LEU A 104 1.84 7.23 8.80
CA LEU A 104 0.71 7.91 9.45
C LEU A 104 1.09 9.25 10.07
N PHE A 105 2.25 9.35 10.72
CA PHE A 105 2.64 10.56 11.44
C PHE A 105 3.51 11.50 10.60
N MET A 106 4.60 11.00 10.04
CA MET A 106 5.62 11.84 9.40
C MET A 106 5.22 12.23 7.98
N ILE A 107 4.81 11.27 7.15
CA ILE A 107 4.43 11.56 5.75
C ILE A 107 3.21 12.47 5.72
N ILE A 108 2.17 12.18 6.51
CA ILE A 108 0.97 13.04 6.56
C ILE A 108 1.34 14.46 7.03
N ALA A 109 2.17 14.61 8.07
CA ALA A 109 2.61 15.92 8.53
C ALA A 109 3.33 16.71 7.42
N ILE A 110 4.23 16.05 6.70
CA ILE A 110 4.94 16.66 5.57
C ILE A 110 3.95 17.06 4.47
N CYS A 111 3.05 16.16 4.06
CA CYS A 111 2.04 16.40 3.02
C CYS A 111 1.13 17.60 3.34
N VAL A 112 0.80 17.81 4.62
CA VAL A 112 0.00 18.98 5.06
C VAL A 112 0.87 20.25 5.09
N SER A 113 2.13 20.15 5.51
CA SER A 113 3.02 21.31 5.65
C SER A 113 3.43 21.96 4.32
N VAL A 114 3.47 21.19 3.23
CA VAL A 114 3.88 21.67 1.90
C VAL A 114 2.77 22.35 1.11
N ILE A 115 1.54 22.41 1.64
CA ILE A 115 0.41 23.05 0.96
C ILE A 115 0.65 24.57 0.91
N PRO A 116 0.67 25.20 -0.28
CA PRO A 116 0.87 26.64 -0.41
C PRO A 116 -0.20 27.46 0.34
N LYS A 117 0.22 28.59 0.91
CA LYS A 117 -0.70 29.51 1.61
C LYS A 117 -1.79 29.99 0.65
N GLY A 118 -3.04 29.73 1.00
CA GLY A 118 -4.22 30.11 0.19
C GLY A 118 -4.81 28.96 -0.64
N GLU A 119 -4.13 27.83 -0.76
CA GLU A 119 -4.70 26.62 -1.36
C GLU A 119 -5.32 25.70 -0.30
N VAL A 120 -6.51 25.16 -0.59
CA VAL A 120 -7.15 24.14 0.24
C VAL A 120 -7.28 22.86 -0.58
N ARG A 121 -6.63 21.79 -0.11
CA ARG A 121 -6.79 20.45 -0.67
C ARG A 121 -7.88 19.71 0.11
N ARG A 122 -8.89 19.20 -0.59
CA ARG A 122 -9.98 18.40 -0.02
C ARG A 122 -9.91 16.97 -0.52
N GLN A 123 -10.24 16.03 0.35
CA GLN A 123 -10.36 14.63 -0.02
C GLN A 123 -11.58 14.44 -0.92
N LYS A 124 -11.37 13.90 -2.13
CA LYS A 124 -12.44 13.75 -3.14
C LYS A 124 -13.28 12.49 -2.92
N HIS A 125 -12.70 11.45 -2.35
CA HIS A 125 -13.34 10.13 -2.17
C HIS A 125 -13.52 9.84 -0.68
N LEU A 126 -14.46 10.54 -0.02
CA LEU A 126 -14.71 10.37 1.41
C LEU A 126 -15.26 8.99 1.75
N ASP A 127 -16.12 8.39 0.92
CA ASP A 127 -16.67 7.05 1.21
C ASP A 127 -15.60 5.98 1.16
N VAL A 128 -14.72 6.02 0.15
CA VAL A 128 -13.54 5.13 0.05
C VAL A 128 -12.63 5.33 1.26
N PHE A 129 -12.42 6.59 1.68
CA PHE A 129 -11.64 6.91 2.87
C PHE A 129 -12.25 6.32 4.16
N PHE A 130 -13.58 6.39 4.36
CA PHE A 130 -14.22 5.78 5.53
C PHE A 130 -14.12 4.26 5.52
N VAL A 131 -14.28 3.63 4.35
CA VAL A 131 -14.10 2.18 4.21
C VAL A 131 -12.67 1.78 4.53
N THR A 132 -11.67 2.44 3.95
CA THR A 132 -10.25 2.10 4.22
C THR A 132 -9.83 2.42 5.66
N ALA A 133 -10.33 3.51 6.25
CA ALA A 133 -10.09 3.83 7.65
C ALA A 133 -10.68 2.78 8.59
N SER A 134 -11.91 2.32 8.33
CA SER A 134 -12.54 1.26 9.12
C SER A 134 -11.75 -0.05 9.08
N TRP A 135 -11.30 -0.47 7.89
CA TRP A 135 -10.43 -1.63 7.71
C TRP A 135 -9.07 -1.46 8.37
N SER A 136 -8.50 -0.25 8.36
CA SER A 136 -7.23 0.04 9.04
C SER A 136 -7.36 -0.14 10.56
N ILE A 137 -8.41 0.41 11.18
CA ILE A 137 -8.68 0.23 12.62
C ILE A 137 -8.91 -1.24 12.92
N PHE A 138 -9.73 -1.92 12.12
CA PHE A 138 -9.97 -3.36 12.26
C PHE A 138 -8.67 -4.16 12.17
N ALA A 139 -7.76 -3.85 11.24
CA ALA A 139 -6.49 -4.55 11.10
C ALA A 139 -5.61 -4.43 12.36
N TYR A 140 -5.56 -3.25 13.00
CA TYR A 140 -4.83 -3.08 14.26
C TYR A 140 -5.47 -3.86 15.42
N ILE A 141 -6.80 -3.87 15.50
CA ILE A 141 -7.52 -4.66 16.51
C ILE A 141 -7.28 -6.16 16.26
N TRP A 142 -7.38 -6.61 15.01
CA TRP A 142 -7.14 -7.99 14.61
C TRP A 142 -5.71 -8.44 14.94
N MET A 143 -4.72 -7.60 14.61
CA MET A 143 -3.31 -7.86 14.96
C MET A 143 -3.11 -7.98 16.48
N TYR A 144 -3.79 -7.17 17.28
CA TYR A 144 -3.77 -7.33 18.75
C TYR A 144 -4.41 -8.65 19.19
N VAL A 145 -5.55 -9.02 18.61
CA VAL A 145 -6.26 -10.27 18.96
C VAL A 145 -5.40 -11.50 18.69
N ILE A 146 -4.80 -11.61 17.50
CA ILE A 146 -3.96 -12.79 17.15
C ILE A 146 -2.72 -12.87 18.05
N LEU A 147 -2.05 -11.74 18.32
CA LEU A 147 -0.79 -11.75 19.07
C LEU A 147 -0.95 -11.81 20.59
N ALA A 148 -2.06 -11.33 21.16
CA ALA A 148 -2.23 -11.18 22.61
C ALA A 148 -3.34 -12.05 23.21
N VAL A 149 -4.34 -12.46 22.42
CA VAL A 149 -5.53 -13.15 22.93
C VAL A 149 -5.60 -14.59 22.44
N THR A 150 -5.46 -14.81 21.14
CA THR A 150 -5.62 -16.13 20.51
C THR A 150 -4.40 -17.02 20.74
N SER A 151 -3.24 -16.60 20.20
CA SER A 151 -2.00 -17.38 20.24
C SER A 151 -0.86 -16.47 20.73
N PRO A 152 -0.70 -16.30 22.05
CA PRO A 152 0.20 -15.30 22.60
C PRO A 152 1.66 -15.46 22.13
N GLY A 153 2.13 -14.50 21.34
CA GLY A 153 3.50 -14.46 20.82
C GLY A 153 3.81 -15.39 19.65
N GLU A 154 2.83 -16.15 19.13
CA GLU A 154 3.00 -17.06 18.00
C GLU A 154 1.87 -16.85 16.99
N ILE A 155 2.18 -16.87 15.68
CA ILE A 155 1.16 -16.74 14.63
C ILE A 155 0.87 -18.12 14.06
N GLU A 156 -0.37 -18.58 14.20
CA GLU A 156 -0.81 -19.82 13.59
C GLU A 156 -1.09 -19.64 12.09
N ILE A 157 -0.96 -20.73 11.33
CA ILE A 157 -1.14 -20.71 9.88
C ILE A 157 -2.52 -20.19 9.49
N TRP A 158 -3.58 -20.56 10.23
CA TRP A 158 -4.93 -20.11 9.93
C TRP A 158 -5.12 -18.62 10.19
N GLU A 159 -4.46 -18.04 11.20
CA GLU A 159 -4.47 -16.60 11.48
C GLU A 159 -3.80 -15.83 10.35
N GLY A 160 -2.66 -16.33 9.87
CA GLY A 160 -1.96 -15.80 8.70
C GLY A 160 -2.80 -15.87 7.43
N LEU A 161 -3.43 -17.01 7.16
CA LEU A 161 -4.32 -17.19 6.00
C LEU A 161 -5.55 -16.28 6.06
N LEU A 162 -6.16 -16.13 7.24
CA LEU A 162 -7.30 -15.24 7.44
C LEU A 162 -6.90 -13.77 7.27
N THR A 163 -5.75 -13.37 7.81
CA THR A 163 -5.18 -12.03 7.61
C THR A 163 -4.92 -11.76 6.14
N PHE A 164 -4.35 -12.73 5.42
CA PHE A 164 -4.14 -12.63 3.97
C PHE A 164 -5.47 -12.51 3.21
N ALA A 165 -6.53 -13.19 3.64
CA ALA A 165 -7.86 -13.11 3.04
C ALA A 165 -8.58 -11.76 3.31
N PHE A 166 -8.26 -11.05 4.40
CA PHE A 166 -8.81 -9.72 4.65
C PHE A 166 -8.33 -8.66 3.65
N PHE A 167 -7.15 -8.84 3.05
CA PHE A 167 -6.64 -7.92 2.04
C PHE A 167 -7.53 -7.82 0.79
N PRO A 168 -7.84 -8.90 0.05
CA PRO A 168 -8.73 -8.82 -1.10
C PRO A 168 -10.15 -8.38 -0.72
N LEU A 169 -10.63 -8.69 0.49
CA LEU A 169 -11.91 -8.19 1.00
C LEU A 169 -11.90 -6.66 1.19
N THR A 170 -10.82 -6.12 1.73
CA THR A 170 -10.63 -4.67 1.87
C THR A 170 -10.63 -3.98 0.51
N VAL A 171 -9.90 -4.53 -0.46
CA VAL A 171 -9.83 -4.00 -1.83
C VAL A 171 -11.21 -4.06 -2.51
N PHE A 172 -11.92 -5.18 -2.35
CA PHE A 172 -13.25 -5.36 -2.94
C PHE A 172 -14.28 -4.37 -2.37
N THR A 173 -14.30 -4.19 -1.04
CA THR A 173 -15.21 -3.23 -0.40
C THR A 173 -14.89 -1.78 -0.77
N ALA A 174 -13.59 -1.43 -0.89
CA ALA A 174 -13.16 -0.12 -1.37
C ALA A 174 -13.56 0.12 -2.83
N TRP A 175 -13.43 -0.91 -3.69
CA TRP A 175 -13.87 -0.85 -5.09
C TRP A 175 -15.39 -0.66 -5.22
N ILE A 176 -16.20 -1.35 -4.40
CA ILE A 176 -17.64 -1.13 -4.37
C ILE A 176 -17.97 0.31 -3.98
N ALA A 177 -17.30 0.86 -2.97
CA ALA A 177 -17.50 2.24 -2.54
C ALA A 177 -17.15 3.24 -3.65
N ASP A 178 -16.07 2.97 -4.40
CA ASP A 178 -15.66 3.82 -5.52
C ASP A 178 -16.66 3.80 -6.70
N ILE A 179 -17.16 2.62 -7.08
CA ILE A 179 -18.17 2.50 -8.15
C ILE A 179 -19.49 3.18 -7.77
N LYS A 180 -19.92 3.07 -6.51
CA LYS A 180 -21.13 3.75 -6.04
C LYS A 180 -21.04 5.27 -6.21
N ILE A 181 -19.86 5.86 -5.98
CA ILE A 181 -19.63 7.29 -6.22
C ILE A 181 -19.79 7.63 -7.70
N ILE A 182 -19.26 6.80 -8.61
CA ILE A 182 -19.33 7.05 -10.06
C ILE A 182 -20.77 7.02 -10.58
N GLN A 183 -21.66 6.22 -10.00
CA GLN A 183 -23.08 6.15 -10.40
C GLN A 183 -23.93 7.32 -9.89
N VAL A 184 -23.49 8.01 -8.83
CA VAL A 184 -24.23 9.13 -8.21
C VAL A 184 -23.87 10.48 -8.85
N ARG A 185 -22.83 10.51 -9.71
CA ARG A 185 -22.34 11.72 -10.39
C ARG A 185 -22.80 11.80 -11.84
#